data_AF-A0A2H3BLR8-F1
#
_entry.id   AF-A0A2H3BLR8-F1
#
_cell.length_a   1.000
_cell.length_b   1.000
_cell.length_c   1.000
_cell.angle_alpha   90.00
_cell.angle_beta   90.00
_cell.angle_gamma   90.00
#
_symmetry.space_group_name_H-M   'P 1'
#
loop_
_entity.id
_entity.type
_entity.pdbx_description
1 polymer ?
#
loop_
_entity_poly.entity_id
_entity_poly.type
_entity_poly.pdbx_seq_one_letter_code
_entity_poly.pdbx_strand_id
1 'polypeptide(L)' 'IRCEQSNCRFSLFHPASCKPPTCLRTCWQYRRFPEQYSPRIDSYCPTCSWSQAN' A
#
# COMPACT_ATOMS: atom_id res chain seq x y z
N ILE A 1 8.10 9.04 1.52
CA ILE A 1 7.60 8.44 2.78
C ILE A 1 7.59 9.54 3.83
N ARG A 2 6.45 9.84 4.46
CA ARG A 2 6.41 10.78 5.60
C ARG A 2 6.53 9.96 6.89
N CYS A 3 7.57 10.21 7.67
CA CYS A 3 7.85 9.40 8.86
C CYS A 3 6.85 9.59 10.00
N GLU A 4 5.96 10.56 9.92
CA GLU A 4 4.90 10.77 10.93
C GLU A 4 3.62 9.98 10.63
N GLN A 5 3.55 9.26 9.50
CA GLN A 5 2.40 8.41 9.20
C GLN A 5 2.53 7.06 9.92
N SER A 6 1.41 6.56 10.46
CA SER A 6 1.33 5.24 11.12
C SER A 6 1.67 4.06 10.22
N ASN A 7 1.67 4.23 8.89
CA ASN A 7 2.06 3.21 7.92
C ASN A 7 3.57 3.17 7.63
N CYS A 8 4.37 4.10 8.19
CA CYS A 8 5.82 4.10 8.04
C CYS A 8 6.44 3.29 9.18
N ARG A 9 7.30 2.31 8.85
CA ARG A 9 8.00 1.47 9.83
C ARG A 9 8.83 2.29 10.83
N PHE A 10 9.36 3.42 10.38
CA PHE A 10 10.20 4.31 11.18
C PHE A 10 9.39 5.36 11.95
N SER A 11 8.05 5.33 11.85
CA SER A 11 7.20 6.26 12.59
C SER A 11 7.11 5.87 14.06
N LEU A 12 7.10 6.89 14.92
CA LEU A 12 6.72 6.74 16.32
C LEU A 12 5.25 6.33 16.49
N PHE A 13 4.42 6.61 15.49
CA PHE A 13 2.99 6.26 15.48
C PHE A 13 2.71 4.91 14.78
N HIS A 14 3.75 4.15 14.46
CA HIS A 14 3.60 2.86 13.80
C HIS A 14 2.93 1.85 14.75
N PRO A 15 1.87 1.16 14.33
CA PRO A 15 1.11 0.29 15.20
C PRO A 15 1.96 -0.91 15.64
N ALA A 16 1.91 -1.20 16.95
CA ALA A 16 2.60 -2.35 17.53
C ALA A 16 2.07 -3.70 17.01
N SER A 17 0.90 -3.72 16.36
CA SER A 17 0.34 -4.90 15.70
C SER A 17 0.98 -5.20 14.34
N CYS A 18 1.69 -4.25 13.70
CA CYS A 18 2.45 -4.54 12.48
C CYS A 18 3.77 -5.22 12.85
N LYS A 19 3.68 -6.53 13.07
CA LYS A 19 4.82 -7.42 13.35
C LYS A 19 4.91 -8.54 12.30
N PRO A 20 6.08 -9.20 12.17
CA PRO A 20 6.22 -10.40 11.35
C PRO A 20 5.25 -11.51 11.79
N PRO A 21 4.77 -12.37 10.86
CA PRO A 21 5.11 -12.40 9.43
C PRO A 21 4.25 -11.45 8.57
N THR A 22 3.09 -11.01 9.08
CA THR A 22 2.10 -10.24 8.32
C THR A 22 2.66 -8.92 7.82
N CYS A 23 3.33 -8.16 8.69
CA CYS A 23 3.91 -6.86 8.33
C CYS A 23 4.94 -6.99 7.20
N LEU A 24 5.77 -8.04 7.18
CA LEU A 24 6.75 -8.27 6.11
C LEU A 24 6.08 -8.57 4.77
N ARG A 25 4.93 -9.24 4.79
CA ARG A 25 4.18 -9.60 3.58
C ARG A 25 3.34 -8.46 3.05
N THR A 26 2.89 -7.52 3.88
CA THR A 26 1.92 -6.49 3.45
C THR A 26 2.50 -5.08 3.40
N CYS A 27 3.56 -4.79 4.14
CA CYS A 27 4.11 -3.44 4.25
C CYS A 27 4.86 -3.04 2.97
N TRP A 28 4.44 -1.91 2.41
CA TRP A 28 4.99 -1.38 1.16
C TRP A 28 6.47 -1.01 1.24
N GLN A 29 7.00 -0.71 2.44
CA GLN A 29 8.43 -0.41 2.63
C GLN A 29 9.33 -1.64 2.59
N TYR A 30 8.79 -2.83 2.89
CA TYR A 30 9.55 -4.09 2.84
C TYR A 30 9.43 -4.80 1.50
N ARG A 31 8.30 -4.59 0.81
CA ARG A 31 8.09 -5.10 -0.54
C ARG A 31 9.13 -4.50 -1.47
N ARG A 32 9.71 -5.35 -2.31
CA ARG A 32 10.68 -4.94 -3.35
C ARG A 32 10.00 -5.05 -4.71
N PHE A 33 10.64 -4.58 -5.76
CA PHE A 33 10.22 -4.95 -7.12
C PHE A 33 10.18 -6.49 -7.26
N PRO A 34 9.14 -7.10 -7.86
CA PRO A 34 7.99 -6.49 -8.55
C PRO A 34 6.75 -6.28 -7.69
N GLU A 35 6.77 -6.60 -6.39
CA GLU A 35 5.59 -6.43 -5.51
C GLU A 35 5.16 -4.97 -5.33
N GLN A 36 6.09 -4.03 -5.51
CA GLN A 36 5.80 -2.59 -5.54
C GLN A 36 5.42 -2.08 -6.95
N TYR A 37 5.53 -2.90 -7.98
CA TYR A 37 5.17 -2.51 -9.34
C TYR A 37 3.65 -2.32 -9.40
N SER A 38 3.22 -1.07 -9.46
CA SER A 38 1.84 -0.74 -9.82
C SER A 38 1.78 -0.71 -11.36
N PRO A 39 1.25 -1.75 -12.02
CA PRO A 39 1.07 -1.70 -13.47
C PRO A 39 0.25 -0.47 -13.81
N ARG A 40 0.72 0.30 -14.79
CA ARG A 40 -0.07 1.36 -15.38
C ARG A 40 -1.13 0.66 -16.22
N ILE A 41 -2.32 0.55 -15.67
CA ILE A 41 -3.49 0.02 -16.36
C ILE A 41 -4.24 1.25 -16.87
N ASP A 42 -4.23 1.48 -18.18
CA ASP A 42 -4.94 2.59 -18.83
C ASP A 42 -6.46 2.30 -18.96
N SER A 43 -7.02 1.59 -17.98
CA SER A 43 -8.43 1.30 -17.86
C SER A 43 -8.89 1.46 -16.42
N TYR A 44 -10.13 1.91 -16.25
CA TYR A 44 -10.75 1.95 -14.94
C TYR A 44 -11.00 0.53 -14.45
N CYS A 45 -10.84 0.29 -13.14
CA CYS A 45 -11.33 -0.96 -12.57
C CYS A 45 -12.85 -1.05 -12.78
N PRO A 46 -13.44 -2.27 -12.84
CA PRO A 46 -14.86 -2.44 -13.11
C PRO A 46 -15.76 -1.56 -12.22
N THR A 47 -15.41 -1.41 -10.95
CA THR A 47 -16.12 -0.54 -9.99
C THR A 47 -16.10 0.93 -10.41
N CYS A 48 -14.94 1.48 -10.76
CA CYS A 48 -14.81 2.89 -11.16
C CYS A 48 -15.36 3.17 -12.57
N SER A 49 -15.41 2.16 -13.46
CA SER A 49 -15.99 2.28 -14.80
C SER A 49 -17.51 2.51 -14.73
N TRP A 50 -18.20 1.91 -13.75
CA TRP A 50 -19.63 2.12 -13.53
C TRP A 50 -19.91 3.54 -13.00
N SER A 51 -19.03 4.07 -12.14
CA SER A 51 -19.21 5.38 -11.51
C SER A 51 -19.02 6.58 -12.44
N GLN A 52 -18.33 6.40 -13.58
CA GLN A 52 -18.11 7.46 -14.57
C GLN A 52 -19.21 7.56 -15.63
N ALA A 53 -20.16 6.62 -15.64
CA ALA A 53 -21.28 6.63 -16.58
C ALA A 53 -22.42 7.59 -16.18
N ASN A 54 -22.16 8.56 -15.30
CA ASN A 54 -23.09 9.64 -14.94
C ASN A 54 -22.48 11.01 -15.26
#